data_AF-A0A1F6TQP9-F1
#
_entry.id   AF-A0A1F6TQP9-F1
#
_cell.length_a   1.000
_cell.length_b   1.000
_cell.length_c   1.000
_cell.angle_alpha   90.00
_cell.angle_beta   90.00
_cell.angle_gamma   90.00
#
_symmetry.space_group_name_H-M   'P 1'
#
loop_
_entity.id
_entity.type
_entity.pdbx_description
1 polymer ?
#
loop_
_entity_poly.entity_id
_entity_poly.type
_entity_poly.pdbx_seq_one_letter_code
_entity_poly.pdbx_strand_id
1 'polypeptide(L)'
;MRYDPHKTPDAKAWLALDEGERIELIAEYHRQTGVELPNAQLHAAIHTVVENQLAEGLEVAQEALARLRAEGLDRHDAIHAIGSVAAEHMWMLLREKPKAPDPNALYAQALRSLTARSWMEGGG
;
A
#
# COMPACT_ATOMS: atom_id res chain seq x y z
N MET A 1 -0.98 -16.44 -10.76
CA MET A 1 -1.03 -15.23 -11.62
C MET A 1 0.34 -14.57 -11.66
N ARG A 2 0.63 -13.65 -12.60
CA ARG A 2 1.87 -12.84 -12.56
C ARG A 2 1.54 -11.46 -11.99
N TYR A 3 2.25 -11.06 -10.94
CA TYR A 3 2.11 -9.73 -10.35
C TYR A 3 2.93 -8.70 -11.11
N ASP A 4 2.36 -7.49 -11.23
CA ASP A 4 2.97 -6.30 -11.83
C ASP A 4 2.34 -5.09 -11.11
N PRO A 5 3.08 -4.37 -10.25
CA PRO A 5 2.54 -3.27 -9.45
C PRO A 5 2.09 -2.08 -10.32
N HIS A 6 2.51 -2.02 -11.59
CA HIS A 6 2.05 -1.00 -12.52
C HIS A 6 0.68 -1.33 -13.14
N LYS A 7 0.15 -2.54 -12.93
CA LYS A 7 -1.16 -2.98 -13.41
C LYS A 7 -2.06 -3.34 -12.23
N THR A 8 -3.35 -3.02 -12.36
CA THR A 8 -4.34 -3.42 -11.35
C THR A 8 -4.55 -4.93 -11.44
N PRO A 9 -4.32 -5.70 -10.36
CA PRO A 9 -4.65 -7.12 -10.33
C PRO A 9 -6.16 -7.34 -10.52
N ASP A 10 -6.55 -8.48 -11.08
CA ASP A 10 -7.95 -8.90 -11.03
C ASP A 10 -8.34 -9.16 -9.57
N ALA A 11 -9.28 -8.40 -9.03
CA ALA A 11 -9.60 -8.42 -7.61
C ALA A 11 -10.07 -9.80 -7.14
N LYS A 12 -10.87 -10.51 -7.94
CA LYS A 12 -11.38 -11.84 -7.59
C LYS A 12 -10.25 -12.88 -7.56
N ALA A 13 -9.38 -12.87 -8.56
CA ALA A 13 -8.22 -13.76 -8.62
C ALA A 13 -7.22 -13.46 -7.50
N TRP A 14 -6.97 -12.17 -7.20
CA TRP A 14 -6.09 -11.73 -6.12
C TRP A 14 -6.59 -12.21 -4.76
N LEU A 15 -7.87 -11.95 -4.45
CA LEU A 15 -8.48 -12.32 -3.17
C LEU A 15 -8.71 -13.84 -3.01
N ALA A 16 -8.60 -14.62 -4.09
CA ALA A 16 -8.65 -16.09 -4.01
C ALA A 16 -7.32 -16.74 -3.60
N LEU A 17 -6.20 -16.00 -3.67
CA LEU A 17 -4.88 -16.49 -3.24
C LEU A 17 -4.78 -16.56 -1.73
N ASP A 18 -3.87 -17.40 -1.24
CA ASP A 18 -3.37 -17.36 0.13
C ASP A 18 -2.55 -16.05 0.37
N GLU A 19 -2.48 -15.58 1.61
CA GLU A 19 -1.73 -14.34 1.95
C GLU A 19 -0.23 -14.45 1.66
N GLY A 20 0.39 -15.56 2.05
CA GLY A 20 1.78 -15.89 1.72
C GLY A 20 2.03 -15.97 0.21
N GLU A 21 1.08 -16.49 -0.59
CA GLU A 21 1.16 -16.48 -2.05
C GLU A 21 1.16 -15.04 -2.61
N ARG A 22 0.31 -14.15 -2.07
CA ARG A 22 0.30 -12.73 -2.47
C ARG A 22 1.63 -12.05 -2.15
N ILE A 23 2.16 -12.27 -0.94
CA ILE A 23 3.44 -11.74 -0.50
C ILE A 23 4.57 -12.27 -1.40
N GLU A 24 4.58 -13.56 -1.70
CA GLU A 24 5.62 -14.19 -2.52
C GLU A 24 5.59 -13.67 -3.97
N LEU A 25 4.41 -13.44 -4.55
CA LEU A 25 4.28 -12.85 -5.88
C LEU A 25 4.87 -11.43 -5.95
N ILE A 26 4.66 -10.63 -4.91
CA ILE A 26 5.24 -9.28 -4.83
C ILE A 26 6.75 -9.36 -4.60
N ALA A 27 7.21 -10.20 -3.68
CA ALA A 27 8.63 -10.39 -3.40
C ALA A 27 9.40 -10.85 -4.65
N GLU A 28 8.83 -11.77 -5.43
CA GLU A 28 9.40 -12.25 -6.68
C GLU A 28 9.52 -11.14 -7.72
N TYR A 29 8.52 -10.27 -7.85
CA TYR A 29 8.61 -9.11 -8.75
C TYR A 29 9.81 -8.21 -8.40
N HIS A 30 10.01 -7.92 -7.12
CA HIS A 30 11.16 -7.09 -6.68
C HIS A 30 12.50 -7.80 -6.87
N ARG A 31 12.59 -9.11 -6.62
CA ARG A 31 13.82 -9.89 -6.90
C ARG A 31 14.20 -9.85 -8.38
N GLN A 32 13.22 -9.98 -9.28
CA GLN A 32 13.45 -9.97 -10.73
C GLN A 32 13.86 -8.59 -11.27
N THR A 33 13.49 -7.51 -10.58
CA THR A 33 13.80 -6.13 -10.99
C THR A 33 15.13 -5.61 -10.43
N GLY A 34 15.81 -6.38 -9.58
CA GLY A 34 17.18 -6.10 -9.14
C GLY A 34 17.30 -4.99 -8.10
N VAL A 35 16.21 -4.57 -7.46
CA VAL A 35 16.25 -3.57 -6.38
C VAL A 35 16.63 -4.25 -5.07
N GLU A 36 17.77 -3.87 -4.48
CA GLU A 36 18.13 -4.31 -3.13
C GLU A 36 17.24 -3.62 -2.09
N LEU A 37 16.35 -4.39 -1.48
CA LEU A 37 15.50 -3.94 -0.39
C LEU A 37 16.03 -4.49 0.94
N PRO A 38 16.23 -3.66 1.98
CA PRO A 38 16.78 -4.11 3.27
C PRO A 38 15.96 -5.24 3.93
N ASN A 39 14.64 -5.27 3.70
CA ASN A 39 13.75 -6.35 4.14
C ASN A 39 12.66 -6.58 3.09
N ALA A 40 12.98 -7.35 2.05
CA ALA A 40 12.09 -7.63 0.93
C ALA A 40 10.76 -8.27 1.36
N GLN A 41 10.78 -9.14 2.38
CA GLN A 41 9.56 -9.81 2.85
C GLN A 41 8.60 -8.82 3.51
N LEU A 42 9.10 -7.95 4.39
CA LEU A 42 8.29 -6.91 5.01
C LEU A 42 7.77 -5.90 3.98
N HIS A 43 8.59 -5.52 3.01
CA HIS A 43 8.17 -4.65 1.90
C HIS A 43 7.00 -5.28 1.13
N ALA A 44 7.13 -6.56 0.76
CA ALA A 44 6.08 -7.29 0.07
C ALA A 44 4.79 -7.45 0.90
N ALA A 45 4.92 -7.63 2.22
CA ALA A 45 3.78 -7.64 3.12
C ALA A 45 3.04 -6.28 3.15
N ILE A 46 3.77 -5.16 3.16
CA ILE A 46 3.16 -3.82 3.13
C ILE A 46 2.42 -3.58 1.81
N HIS A 47 3.00 -3.98 0.67
CA HIS A 47 2.27 -3.95 -0.61
C HIS A 47 1.00 -4.79 -0.57
N THR A 48 1.07 -5.99 0.02
CA THR A 48 -0.08 -6.89 0.12
C THR A 48 -1.23 -6.24 0.88
N VAL A 49 -0.93 -5.48 1.96
CA VAL A 49 -1.94 -4.70 2.69
C VAL A 49 -2.65 -3.72 1.75
N VAL A 50 -1.90 -2.95 0.97
CA VAL A 50 -2.48 -1.95 0.04
C VAL A 50 -3.27 -2.62 -1.07
N GLU A 51 -2.72 -3.67 -1.70
CA GLU A 51 -3.42 -4.41 -2.77
C GLU A 51 -4.70 -5.07 -2.28
N ASN A 52 -4.72 -5.60 -1.05
CA ASN A 52 -5.94 -6.13 -0.44
C ASN A 52 -6.98 -5.03 -0.25
N GLN A 53 -6.62 -3.87 0.30
CA GLN A 53 -7.55 -2.75 0.45
C GLN A 53 -8.16 -2.30 -0.89
N LEU A 54 -7.34 -2.24 -1.94
CA LEU A 54 -7.79 -1.87 -3.28
C LEU A 54 -8.73 -2.93 -3.88
N ALA A 55 -8.39 -4.22 -3.73
CA ALA A 55 -9.19 -5.33 -4.23
C ALA A 55 -10.51 -5.53 -3.46
N GLU A 56 -10.51 -5.25 -2.16
CA GLU A 56 -11.70 -5.30 -1.29
C GLU A 56 -12.64 -4.11 -1.48
N GLY A 57 -12.20 -3.07 -2.20
CA GLY A 57 -13.04 -1.90 -2.47
C GLY A 57 -13.04 -0.86 -1.35
N LEU A 58 -11.96 -0.76 -0.56
CA LEU A 58 -11.84 0.28 0.46
C LEU A 58 -11.80 1.67 -0.21
N GLU A 59 -12.91 2.40 -0.14
CA GLU A 59 -13.12 3.66 -0.87
C GLU A 59 -11.98 4.67 -0.67
N VAL A 60 -11.54 4.89 0.57
CA VAL A 60 -10.48 5.87 0.88
C VAL A 60 -9.12 5.51 0.25
N ALA A 61 -8.82 4.22 0.10
CA ALA A 61 -7.60 3.76 -0.57
C ALA A 61 -7.71 3.92 -2.08
N GLN A 62 -8.87 3.60 -2.67
CA GLN A 62 -9.12 3.79 -4.10
C GLN A 62 -9.09 5.27 -4.50
N GLU A 63 -9.69 6.15 -3.70
CA GLU A 63 -9.66 7.60 -3.89
C GLU A 63 -8.23 8.15 -3.77
N ALA A 64 -7.46 7.69 -2.78
CA ALA A 64 -6.05 8.08 -2.63
C ALA A 64 -5.23 7.64 -3.85
N LEU A 65 -5.36 6.38 -4.29
CA LEU A 65 -4.67 5.87 -5.47
C LEU A 65 -5.01 6.68 -6.72
N ALA A 66 -6.30 6.94 -6.96
CA ALA A 66 -6.76 7.71 -8.12
C ALA A 66 -6.18 9.13 -8.11
N ARG A 67 -6.20 9.80 -6.94
CA ARG A 67 -5.65 11.15 -6.77
C ARG A 67 -4.14 11.17 -7.00
N LEU A 68 -3.38 10.31 -6.33
CA LEU A 68 -1.92 10.26 -6.45
C LEU A 68 -1.46 10.02 -7.89
N ARG A 69 -2.17 9.16 -8.63
CA ARG A 69 -1.92 8.95 -10.05
C ARG A 69 -2.26 10.17 -10.91
N ALA A 70 -3.35 10.87 -10.61
CA ALA A 70 -3.69 12.12 -11.28
C ALA A 70 -2.67 13.24 -10.99
N GLU A 71 -1.99 13.17 -9.84
CA GLU A 71 -0.91 14.09 -9.45
C GLU A 71 0.46 13.70 -10.03
N GLY A 72 0.56 12.59 -10.75
CA GLY A 72 1.74 12.22 -11.54
C GLY A 72 2.54 11.02 -11.04
N LEU A 73 2.15 10.38 -9.93
CA LEU A 73 2.77 9.11 -9.53
C LEU A 73 2.35 7.97 -10.45
N ASP A 74 3.27 7.04 -10.71
CA ASP A 74 2.86 5.76 -11.26
C ASP A 74 2.13 4.92 -10.20
N ARG A 75 1.49 3.81 -10.61
CA ARG A 75 0.70 2.98 -9.67
C ARG A 75 1.57 2.36 -8.58
N HIS A 76 2.81 2.00 -8.91
CA HIS A 76 3.74 1.38 -7.98
C HIS A 76 4.19 2.39 -6.91
N ASP A 77 4.57 3.60 -7.32
CA ASP A 77 4.92 4.68 -6.39
C ASP A 77 3.71 5.08 -5.52
N ALA A 78 2.51 5.10 -6.08
CA ALA A 78 1.29 5.37 -5.32
C ALA A 78 1.00 4.27 -4.29
N ILE A 79 1.33 3.00 -4.58
CA ILE A 79 1.25 1.91 -3.59
C ILE A 79 2.27 2.11 -2.47
N HIS A 80 3.51 2.52 -2.79
CA HIS A 80 4.50 2.85 -1.76
C HIS A 80 4.02 3.99 -0.87
N ALA A 81 3.46 5.05 -1.46
CA ALA A 81 2.94 6.20 -0.73
C ALA A 81 1.77 5.83 0.20
N ILE A 82 0.83 4.99 -0.24
CA ILE A 82 -0.27 4.49 0.62
C ILE A 82 0.28 3.54 1.69
N GLY A 83 1.26 2.70 1.32
CA GLY A 83 1.90 1.73 2.21
C GLY A 83 2.68 2.37 3.35
N SER A 84 3.33 3.52 3.12
CA SER A 84 4.04 4.27 4.16
C SER A 84 3.07 4.80 5.23
N VAL A 85 1.92 5.33 4.80
CA VAL A 85 0.85 5.78 5.71
C VAL A 85 0.27 4.60 6.50
N ALA A 86 0.08 3.44 5.86
CA ALA A 86 -0.40 2.23 6.54
C ALA A 86 0.59 1.74 7.61
N ALA A 87 1.89 1.72 7.27
CA ALA A 87 2.95 1.32 8.20
C ALA A 87 3.06 2.28 9.40
N GLU A 88 3.01 3.60 9.16
CA GLU A 88 3.01 4.60 10.22
C GLU A 88 1.78 4.46 11.13
N HIS A 89 0.60 4.24 10.55
CA HIS A 89 -0.63 4.02 11.30
C HIS A 89 -0.55 2.78 12.20
N MET A 90 -0.11 1.64 11.66
CA MET A 90 0.11 0.42 12.43
C MET A 90 1.10 0.63 13.57
N TRP A 91 2.20 1.34 13.32
CA TRP A 91 3.18 1.67 14.34
C TRP A 91 2.59 2.54 15.47
N MET A 92 1.77 3.54 15.13
CA MET A 92 1.06 4.35 16.12
C MET A 92 0.13 3.51 17.00
N LEU A 93 -0.65 2.61 16.40
CA LEU A 93 -1.56 1.71 17.14
C LEU A 93 -0.84 0.73 18.07
N LEU A 94 0.38 0.31 17.71
CA LEU A 94 1.21 -0.55 18.56
C LEU A 94 1.79 0.19 19.78
N ARG A 95 1.98 1.51 19.67
CA ARG A 95 2.62 2.33 20.71
C ARG A 95 1.65 3.04 21.63
N GLU A 96 0.54 3.51 21.09
CA GLU A 96 -0.42 4.34 21.80
C GLU A 96 -1.79 3.66 21.84
N LYS A 97 -2.49 3.81 22.96
CA LYS A 97 -3.90 3.41 23.01
C LYS A 97 -4.69 4.32 22.06
N PRO A 98 -5.62 3.76 21.25
CA PRO A 98 -6.48 4.58 20.41
C PRO A 98 -7.18 5.67 21.21
N LYS A 99 -7.03 6.92 20.77
CA LYS A 99 -7.68 8.09 21.39
C LYS A 99 -9.10 8.32 20.86
N ALA A 100 -9.39 7.76 19.68
CA ALA A 100 -10.69 7.85 19.02
C ALA A 100 -11.46 6.51 19.12
N PRO A 101 -12.80 6.54 19.10
CA PRO A 101 -13.63 5.33 19.07
C PRO A 101 -13.34 4.42 17.88
N ASP A 102 -13.10 5.02 16.70
CA ASP A 102 -12.60 4.31 15.53
C ASP A 102 -11.09 4.54 15.40
N PRO A 103 -10.25 3.52 15.63
CA PRO A 103 -8.81 3.63 15.47
C PRO A 103 -8.40 3.96 14.03
N ASN A 104 -9.21 3.65 13.01
CA ASN A 104 -8.86 3.86 11.60
C ASN A 104 -9.27 5.25 11.05
N ALA A 105 -9.95 6.07 11.85
CA ALA A 105 -10.30 7.43 11.44
C ALA A 105 -9.07 8.28 11.07
N LEU A 106 -7.97 8.13 11.82
CA LEU A 106 -6.70 8.80 11.56
C LEU A 106 -6.03 8.30 10.27
N TYR A 107 -6.08 6.99 10.01
CA TYR A 107 -5.59 6.41 8.76
C TYR A 107 -6.34 6.98 7.55
N ALA A 108 -7.67 6.99 7.61
CA ALA A 108 -8.49 7.54 6.53
C ALA A 108 -8.25 9.05 6.32
N GLN A 109 -8.02 9.81 7.39
CA GLN A 109 -7.66 11.23 7.30
C GLN A 109 -6.27 11.44 6.68
N ALA A 110 -5.28 10.62 7.05
CA ALA A 110 -3.94 10.67 6.49
C ALA A 110 -3.97 10.34 5.00
N LEU A 111 -4.68 9.29 4.60
CA LEU A 111 -4.87 8.94 3.19
C LEU A 111 -5.60 10.04 2.40
N ARG A 112 -6.55 10.77 2.98
CA ARG A 112 -7.20 11.92 2.31
C ARG A 112 -6.27 13.11 2.13
N SER A 113 -5.35 13.31 3.06
CA SER A 113 -4.40 14.44 3.04
C SER A 113 -3.13 14.15 2.24
N LEU A 114 -2.84 12.87 1.94
CA LEU A 114 -1.66 12.44 1.20
C LEU A 114 -1.68 12.97 -0.24
N THR A 115 -0.61 13.64 -0.65
CA THR A 115 -0.39 14.10 -2.03
C THR A 115 0.93 13.56 -2.57
N ALA A 116 1.09 13.51 -3.89
CA ALA A 116 2.33 13.17 -4.55
C ALA A 116 3.46 14.10 -4.11
N ARG A 117 3.18 15.41 -3.96
CA ARG A 117 4.15 16.39 -3.47
C ARG A 117 4.63 16.04 -2.05
N SER A 118 3.70 15.85 -1.11
CA SER A 118 4.06 15.55 0.28
C SER A 118 4.82 14.22 0.40
N TRP A 119 4.52 13.25 -0.46
CA TRP A 119 5.27 11.99 -0.52
C TRP A 119 6.72 12.21 -1.01
N MET A 120 6.90 12.92 -2.13
CA MET A 120 8.23 13.18 -2.69
C MET A 120 9.10 14.04 -1.75
N GLU A 121 8.51 15.03 -1.07
CA GLU A 121 9.20 15.84 -0.05
C GLU A 121 9.63 15.01 1.17
N GLY A 122 8.92 13.91 1.45
CA GLY A 122 9.23 12.96 2.53
C GLY A 122 10.35 11.96 2.20
N GLY A 123 10.94 12.04 1.01
CA GLY A 123 12.04 11.15 0.57
C GLY A 123 11.55 9.85 -0.05
N GLY A 124 10.50 9.95 -0.88
CA GLY A 124 9.83 8.84 -1.58
C GLY A 124 10.72 7.74 -2.12
#